data_AF-Q3ZTZ1-F1
#
_entry.id   AF-Q3ZTZ1-F1
#
_cell.length_a   1.000
_cell.length_b   1.000
_cell.length_c   1.000
_cell.angle_alpha   90.00
_cell.angle_beta   90.00
_cell.angle_gamma   90.00
#
_symmetry.space_group_name_H-M   'P 1'
#
loop_
_entity.id
_entity.type
_entity.pdbx_description
1 polymer ?
#
loop_
_entity_poly.entity_id
_entity_poly.type
_entity_poly.pdbx_seq_one_letter_code
_entity_poly.pdbx_strand_id
1 'polypeptide(L)'
;MTSPDLIQGALHRMSWSQLAKAAEESTVHHDYARALILWRHAYHAATLTINKNLATAKINFCAKRILMRNQMSKIIRHTDTDERLFRLSKHHHLYEKKKTKEG
;
A
#
# COMPACT_ATOMS: atom_id res chain seq x y z
N MET A 1 16.11 8.75 -16.29
CA MET A 1 14.68 8.37 -16.25
C MET A 1 14.51 7.11 -17.09
N THR A 2 14.27 5.96 -16.47
CA THR A 2 14.03 4.69 -17.19
C THR A 2 12.55 4.64 -17.60
N SER A 3 12.30 4.47 -18.91
CA SER A 3 10.94 4.46 -19.46
C SER A 3 10.10 3.31 -18.87
N PRO A 4 8.81 3.52 -18.53
CA PRO A 4 7.92 2.47 -18.02
C PRO A 4 7.88 1.21 -18.90
N ASP A 5 8.01 1.38 -20.21
CA ASP A 5 8.00 0.30 -21.21
C ASP A 5 9.23 -0.63 -21.11
N LEU A 6 10.39 -0.08 -20.72
CA LEU A 6 11.61 -0.87 -20.51
C LEU A 6 11.48 -1.76 -19.28
N ILE A 7 10.75 -1.30 -18.26
CA ILE A 7 10.49 -2.07 -17.04
C ILE A 7 9.51 -3.20 -17.34
N GLN A 8 8.45 -2.95 -18.10
CA GLN A 8 7.51 -3.99 -18.53
C GLN A 8 8.16 -5.06 -19.42
N GLY A 9 9.03 -4.65 -20.34
CA GLY A 9 9.77 -5.57 -21.22
C GLY A 9 10.77 -6.44 -20.46
N ALA A 10 11.44 -5.89 -19.44
CA ALA A 10 12.36 -6.64 -18.59
C ALA A 10 11.62 -7.68 -17.73
N LEU A 11 10.47 -7.34 -17.16
CA LEU A 11 9.66 -8.24 -16.35
C LEU A 11 9.12 -9.45 -17.14
N HIS A 12 8.80 -9.27 -18.42
CA HIS A 12 8.35 -10.37 -19.29
C HIS A 12 9.42 -11.42 -19.58
N ARG A 13 10.71 -11.07 -19.42
CA ARG A 13 11.83 -12.01 -19.62
C ARG A 13 12.21 -12.76 -18.34
N MET A 14 11.68 -12.37 -17.19
CA MET A 14 11.98 -13.01 -15.92
C MET A 14 11.18 -14.31 -15.75
N SER A 15 11.82 -15.33 -15.20
CA SER A 15 11.13 -16.58 -14.86
C SER A 15 10.16 -16.38 -13.70
N TRP A 16 9.23 -17.31 -13.53
CA TRP A 16 8.31 -17.30 -12.40
C TRP A 16 9.03 -17.17 -11.04
N SER A 17 10.11 -17.94 -10.83
CA SER A 17 10.84 -17.95 -9.56
C SER A 17 11.54 -16.62 -9.28
N GLN A 18 12.08 -15.96 -10.31
CA GLN A 18 12.68 -14.63 -10.20
C GLN A 18 11.63 -13.57 -9.85
N LEU A 19 10.47 -13.60 -10.51
CA LEU A 19 9.36 -12.70 -10.24
C LEU A 19 8.81 -12.90 -8.82
N ALA A 20 8.59 -14.14 -8.40
CA ALA A 20 8.10 -14.47 -7.07
C ALA A 20 9.08 -14.02 -5.98
N LYS A 21 10.39 -14.24 -6.16
CA LYS A 21 11.42 -13.77 -5.23
C LYS A 21 11.40 -12.25 -5.08
N ALA A 22 11.43 -11.52 -6.20
CA ALA A 22 11.41 -10.06 -6.19
C ALA A 22 10.10 -9.51 -5.58
N ALA A 23 8.98 -10.20 -5.81
CA ALA A 23 7.70 -9.84 -5.23
C ALA A 23 7.73 -9.99 -3.70
N GLU A 24 8.31 -11.06 -3.16
CA GLU A 24 8.44 -11.24 -1.72
C GLU A 24 9.44 -10.30 -1.06
N GLU A 25 10.56 -10.00 -1.71
CA GLU A 25 11.45 -8.94 -1.25
C GLU A 25 10.69 -7.61 -1.16
N SER A 26 9.86 -7.27 -2.16
CA SER A 26 9.04 -6.06 -2.12
C SER A 26 8.00 -6.10 -0.98
N THR A 27 7.39 -7.27 -0.73
CA THR A 27 6.46 -7.48 0.40
C THR A 27 7.15 -7.25 1.75
N VAL A 28 8.38 -7.76 1.94
CA VAL A 28 9.19 -7.58 3.16
C VAL A 28 9.53 -6.10 3.39
N HIS A 29 9.81 -5.35 2.32
CA HIS A 29 10.05 -3.91 2.39
C HIS A 29 8.77 -3.07 2.48
N HIS A 30 7.60 -3.70 2.63
CA HIS A 30 6.29 -3.04 2.74
C HIS A 30 5.91 -2.23 1.48
N ASP A 31 6.58 -2.46 0.35
CA ASP A 31 6.24 -1.91 -0.95
C ASP A 31 5.19 -2.80 -1.63
N TYR A 32 3.98 -2.74 -1.09
CA TYR A 32 2.86 -3.56 -1.55
C TYR A 32 2.40 -3.21 -2.97
N ALA A 33 2.67 -1.98 -3.45
CA ALA A 33 2.34 -1.57 -4.81
C ALA A 33 3.25 -2.27 -5.83
N ARG A 34 4.57 -2.27 -5.58
CA ARG A 34 5.53 -3.00 -6.41
C ARG A 34 5.32 -4.51 -6.31
N ALA A 35 5.11 -5.05 -5.10
CA ALA A 35 4.81 -6.46 -4.90
C ALA A 35 3.57 -6.90 -5.69
N LEU A 36 2.51 -6.09 -5.71
CA LEU A 36 1.29 -6.37 -6.48
C LEU A 36 1.56 -6.51 -7.98
N ILE A 37 2.35 -5.61 -8.56
CA ILE A 37 2.72 -5.66 -9.98
C ILE A 37 3.54 -6.92 -10.27
N LEU A 38 4.55 -7.21 -9.44
CA LEU A 38 5.40 -8.38 -9.61
C LEU A 38 4.61 -9.69 -9.48
N TRP A 39 3.68 -9.77 -8.54
CA TRP A 39 2.81 -10.95 -8.40
C TRP A 39 1.86 -11.15 -9.58
N ARG A 40 1.40 -10.07 -10.24
CA ARG A 40 0.65 -10.17 -11.51
C ARG A 40 1.50 -10.73 -12.64
N HIS A 41 2.74 -10.26 -12.79
CA HIS A 41 3.66 -10.83 -13.76
C HIS A 41 3.99 -12.30 -13.44
N ALA A 42 4.20 -12.63 -12.17
CA ALA A 42 4.39 -14.01 -11.73
C ALA A 42 3.16 -14.88 -12.07
N TYR A 43 1.94 -14.39 -11.90
CA TYR A 43 0.73 -15.12 -12.30
C TYR A 43 0.75 -15.48 -13.80
N HIS A 44 1.15 -14.53 -14.67
CA HIS A 44 1.23 -14.76 -16.10
C HIS A 44 2.38 -15.71 -16.48
N ALA A 45 3.53 -15.62 -15.81
CA ALA A 45 4.68 -16.49 -16.04
C ALA A 45 4.50 -17.92 -15.47
N ALA A 46 3.52 -18.12 -14.57
CA ALA A 46 3.26 -19.41 -13.95
C ALA A 46 2.68 -20.42 -14.95
N THR A 47 3.36 -21.54 -15.10
CA THR A 47 2.85 -22.70 -15.88
C THR A 47 2.04 -23.66 -15.02
N LEU A 48 2.39 -23.79 -13.73
CA LEU A 48 1.72 -24.68 -12.79
C LEU A 48 0.54 -23.98 -12.08
N THR A 49 -0.58 -24.70 -11.92
CA THR A 49 -1.78 -24.21 -11.22
C THR A 49 -1.49 -23.78 -9.78
N ILE A 50 -0.64 -24.52 -9.06
CA ILE A 50 -0.27 -24.16 -7.68
C ILE A 50 0.41 -22.79 -7.60
N ASN A 51 1.25 -22.48 -8.58
CA ASN A 51 1.96 -21.21 -8.68
C ASN A 51 1.00 -20.06 -9.04
N LYS A 52 0.02 -20.32 -9.90
CA LYS A 52 -1.06 -19.36 -10.18
C LYS A 52 -1.91 -19.08 -8.95
N ASN A 53 -2.28 -20.11 -8.19
CA ASN A 53 -3.05 -19.96 -6.97
C ASN A 53 -2.30 -19.15 -5.91
N LEU A 54 -1.01 -19.42 -5.73
CA LEU A 54 -0.15 -18.63 -4.85
C LEU A 54 -0.09 -17.17 -5.29
N ALA A 55 0.15 -16.90 -6.57
CA ALA A 55 0.19 -15.54 -7.09
C ALA A 55 -1.14 -14.80 -6.88
N THR A 56 -2.28 -15.44 -7.14
CA THR A 56 -3.62 -14.87 -6.87
C THR A 56 -3.81 -14.51 -5.41
N ALA A 57 -3.44 -15.41 -4.49
CA ALA A 57 -3.55 -15.15 -3.06
C ALA A 57 -2.70 -13.94 -2.65
N LYS A 58 -1.48 -13.82 -3.18
CA LYS A 58 -0.56 -12.72 -2.90
C LYS A 58 -0.99 -11.40 -3.54
N ILE A 59 -1.56 -11.42 -4.73
CA ILE A 59 -2.21 -10.26 -5.39
C ILE A 59 -3.31 -9.71 -4.47
N ASN A 60 -4.21 -10.58 -4.01
CA ASN A 60 -5.31 -10.20 -3.13
C ASN A 60 -4.81 -9.64 -1.80
N PHE A 61 -3.77 -10.24 -1.22
CA PHE A 61 -3.12 -9.74 -0.02
C PHE A 61 -2.59 -8.32 -0.20
N CYS A 62 -1.82 -8.06 -1.27
CA CYS A 62 -1.26 -6.75 -1.54
C CYS A 62 -2.35 -5.69 -1.77
N ALA A 63 -3.39 -6.03 -2.56
CA ALA A 63 -4.51 -5.13 -2.81
C ALA A 63 -5.22 -4.71 -1.52
N LYS A 64 -5.46 -5.65 -0.60
CA LYS A 64 -6.06 -5.36 0.72
C LYS A 64 -5.16 -4.43 1.56
N ARG A 65 -3.85 -4.68 1.61
CA ARG A 65 -2.90 -3.85 2.37
C ARG A 65 -2.85 -2.42 1.86
N ILE A 66 -2.86 -2.23 0.53
CA ILE A 66 -2.91 -0.89 -0.09
C ILE A 66 -4.21 -0.18 0.27
N LEU A 67 -5.35 -0.87 0.17
CA LEU A 67 -6.66 -0.29 0.52
C LEU A 67 -6.71 0.15 1.98
N MET A 68 -6.27 -0.70 2.91
CA MET A 68 -6.22 -0.37 4.34
C MET A 68 -5.34 0.85 4.61
N ARG A 69 -4.14 0.91 4.00
CA ARG A 69 -3.25 2.08 4.13
C ARG A 69 -3.94 3.35 3.65
N ASN A 70 -4.63 3.30 2.52
CA ASN A 70 -5.37 4.45 1.97
C ASN A 70 -6.55 4.87 2.88
N GLN A 71 -7.26 3.91 3.47
CA GLN A 71 -8.33 4.18 4.44
C GLN A 71 -7.78 4.84 5.70
N MET A 72 -6.70 4.31 6.28
CA MET A 72 -6.03 4.92 7.44
C MET A 72 -5.54 6.34 7.13
N SER A 73 -4.91 6.56 5.98
CA SER A 73 -4.48 7.91 5.59
C SER A 73 -5.65 8.89 5.40
N LYS A 74 -6.83 8.43 4.95
CA LYS A 74 -8.03 9.27 4.90
C LYS A 74 -8.51 9.64 6.30
N ILE A 75 -8.61 8.66 7.21
CA ILE A 75 -9.03 8.90 8.59
C ILE A 75 -8.12 9.93 9.25
N ILE A 76 -6.81 9.75 9.18
CA ILE A 76 -5.82 10.67 9.77
C ILE A 76 -5.99 12.09 9.23
N ARG A 77 -6.15 12.26 7.91
CA ARG A 77 -6.38 13.58 7.31
C ARG A 77 -7.69 14.22 7.76
N HIS A 78 -8.76 13.43 7.90
CA HIS A 78 -10.04 13.94 8.41
C HIS A 78 -9.90 14.39 9.87
N THR A 79 -9.29 13.58 10.74
CA THR A 79 -9.05 13.95 12.13
C THR A 79 -8.22 15.24 12.26
N ASP A 80 -7.13 15.38 11.50
CA ASP A 80 -6.31 16.61 11.50
C ASP A 80 -7.09 17.84 10.98
N THR A 81 -7.92 17.64 9.95
CA THR A 81 -8.79 18.70 9.42
C THR A 81 -9.83 19.12 10.45
N ASP A 82 -10.49 18.17 11.11
CA ASP A 82 -11.50 18.43 12.14
C ASP A 82 -10.89 19.15 13.34
N GLU A 83 -9.70 18.74 13.81
CA GLU A 83 -8.99 19.42 14.88
C GLU A 83 -8.59 20.85 14.48
N ARG A 84 -8.15 21.06 13.23
CA ARG A 84 -7.83 22.39 12.71
C ARG A 84 -9.06 23.29 12.60
N LEU A 85 -10.17 22.79 12.06
CA LEU A 85 -11.44 23.53 11.97
C LEU A 85 -11.98 23.88 13.36
N PHE A 86 -11.87 22.96 14.32
CA PHE A 86 -12.31 23.20 15.68
C PHE A 86 -11.47 24.28 16.39
N ARG A 87 -10.13 24.28 16.19
CA ARG A 87 -9.24 25.34 16.71
C ARG A 87 -9.51 26.71 16.10
N LEU A 88 -9.96 26.78 14.84
CA LEU A 88 -10.31 28.04 14.17
C LEU A 88 -11.75 28.50 14.49
N SER A 89 -12.56 27.64 15.11
CA SER A 89 -13.92 27.96 15.52
C SER A 89 -13.94 28.88 16.75
N LYS A 90 -15.01 29.67 16.92
CA LYS A 90 -15.24 30.53 18.11
C LYS A 90 -15.24 29.72 19.43
N HIS A 91 -15.34 28.39 19.37
CA HIS A 91 -15.27 27.49 20.51
C HIS A 91 -13.84 27.10 20.93
N HIS A 92 -12.79 27.65 20.32
CA HIS A 92 -11.39 27.39 20.66
C HIS A 92 -11.09 27.52 22.18
N HIS A 93 -11.76 28.44 22.86
CA HIS A 93 -11.64 28.64 24.31
C HIS A 93 -11.99 27.39 25.16
N LEU A 94 -12.73 26.43 24.61
CA LEU A 94 -13.05 25.15 25.29
C LEU A 94 -11.87 24.16 25.25
N TYR A 95 -10.97 24.25 24.28
CA TYR A 95 -9.78 23.40 24.17
C TYR A 95 -8.71 23.77 25.21
N GLU A 96 -8.43 25.07 25.34
CA GLU A 96 -7.48 25.59 26.35
C GLU A 96 -7.94 25.28 27.79
N LYS A 97 -9.26 25.28 28.05
CA LYS A 97 -9.84 24.85 29.32
C LYS A 97 -9.72 23.35 29.61
N LYS A 98 -9.62 22.50 28.58
CA LYS A 98 -9.40 21.05 28.77
C LYS A 98 -7.94 20.74 29.06
N LYS A 99 -7.00 21.38 28.34
CA LYS A 99 -5.55 21.21 28.59
C LYS A 99 -5.11 21.61 30.00
N THR A 100 -5.72 22.66 30.56
CA THR A 100 -5.39 23.16 31.90
C THR A 100 -5.98 22.34 33.05
N LYS A 101 -6.82 21.34 32.77
CA LYS A 101 -7.42 20.44 33.78
C LYS A 101 -6.78 19.06 33.85
N GLU A 102 -5.94 18.70 32.88
CA GLU A 102 -5.23 17.42 32.83
C GLU A 102 -3.73 17.55 33.21
N GLY A 103 -3.32 18.71 33.75
CA GLY A 103 -1.97 18.97 34.25
C GLY A 103 -1.91 18.95 35.78
#